data_AF-A0A536LY24-F1
#
_entry.id   AF-A0A536LY24-F1
#
_cell.length_a   1.000
_cell.length_b   1.000
_cell.length_c   1.000
_cell.angle_alpha   90.00
_cell.angle_beta   90.00
_cell.angle_gamma   90.00
#
_symmetry.space_group_name_H-M   'P 1'
#
loop_
_entity.id
_entity.type
_entity.pdbx_description
1 polymer ?
#
loop_
_entity_poly.entity_id
_entity_poly.type
_entity_poly.pdbx_seq_one_letter_code
_entity_poly.pdbx_strand_id
1 'polypeptide(L)'
;MSILRGLDVIEVSGQGSAAMAAKHMADFGASVTMLEPPEGSPLRKAPPYYETDGERRSATWEWLSRGKTAVRSTPEAAREACASADVVFVESEMALAVLRLKPAELRGNFEGGTTCVLITPLTGRMRTTRPVILGSRRWAAG
;
A
#
# COMPACT_ATOMS: atom_id res chain seq x y z
N MET A 1 25.50 -4.55 1.10
CA MET A 1 24.75 -3.94 2.21
C MET A 1 23.54 -3.23 1.63
N SER A 2 22.36 -3.40 2.22
CA SER A 2 21.13 -2.75 1.76
C SER A 2 20.87 -1.48 2.57
N ILE A 3 20.46 -0.40 1.91
CA ILE A 3 20.37 0.94 2.52
C ILE A 3 19.23 1.09 3.55
N LEU A 4 18.17 0.27 3.46
CA LEU A 4 17.04 0.27 4.41
C LEU A 4 17.01 -0.95 5.34
N ARG A 5 18.13 -1.68 5.43
CA ARG A 5 18.20 -2.85 6.32
C ARG A 5 17.98 -2.41 7.77
N GLY A 6 17.09 -3.11 8.47
CA GLY A 6 16.77 -2.86 9.87
C GLY A 6 15.53 -1.97 10.08
N LEU A 7 14.95 -1.42 9.00
CA LEU A 7 13.64 -0.78 9.09
C LEU A 7 12.52 -1.83 9.08
N ASP A 8 11.55 -1.65 9.96
CA ASP A 8 10.28 -2.37 9.97
C ASP A 8 9.17 -1.49 9.39
N VAL A 9 8.47 -2.03 8.39
CA VAL A 9 7.49 -1.30 7.59
C VAL A 9 6.19 -2.08 7.54
N ILE A 10 5.10 -1.41 7.86
CA ILE A 10 3.75 -1.94 7.68
C ILE A 10 3.10 -1.35 6.43
N GLU A 11 2.46 -2.21 5.66
CA GLU A 11 1.65 -1.85 4.51
C GLU A 11 0.19 -2.23 4.73
N VAL A 12 -0.70 -1.25 4.58
CA VAL A 12 -2.15 -1.42 4.53
C VAL A 12 -2.63 -0.87 3.18
N SER A 13 -2.76 -1.74 2.18
CA SER A 13 -3.02 -1.35 0.78
C SER A 13 -4.20 -2.11 0.14
N GLY A 14 -4.86 -1.45 -0.82
CA GLY A 14 -6.00 -1.97 -1.56
C GLY A 14 -5.98 -1.67 -3.07
N GLN A 15 -5.58 -0.45 -3.49
CA GLN A 15 -5.53 -0.03 -4.89
C GLN A 15 -4.11 0.02 -5.47
N GLY A 16 -3.08 0.03 -4.61
CA GLY A 16 -1.70 -0.31 -4.98
C GLY A 16 -0.67 0.81 -4.93
N SER A 17 -1.06 2.04 -4.62
CA SER A 17 -0.12 3.16 -4.39
C SER A 17 0.71 2.91 -3.13
N ALA A 18 0.08 2.52 -2.03
CA ALA A 18 0.78 2.09 -0.81
C ALA A 18 1.61 0.83 -1.07
N ALA A 19 1.07 -0.12 -1.84
CA ALA A 19 1.78 -1.35 -2.19
C ALA A 19 3.05 -1.10 -3.00
N MET A 20 3.03 -0.13 -3.92
CA MET A 20 4.19 0.30 -4.68
C MET A 20 5.23 0.98 -3.77
N ALA A 21 4.81 1.92 -2.92
CA ALA A 21 5.73 2.58 -2.00
C ALA A 21 6.44 1.55 -1.09
N ALA A 22 5.67 0.65 -0.46
CA ALA A 22 6.19 -0.41 0.39
C ALA A 22 7.04 -1.44 -0.37
N LYS A 23 6.73 -1.72 -1.64
CA LYS A 23 7.58 -2.55 -2.49
C LYS A 23 8.97 -1.94 -2.71
N HIS A 24 9.08 -0.63 -2.96
CA HIS A 24 10.40 0.00 -3.05
C HIS A 24 11.17 -0.13 -1.73
N MET A 25 10.51 -0.01 -0.58
CA MET A 25 11.15 -0.22 0.72
C MET A 25 11.72 -1.65 0.84
N ALA A 26 10.95 -2.65 0.45
CA ALA A 26 11.38 -4.05 0.43
C ALA A 26 12.54 -4.29 -0.55
N ASP A 27 12.47 -3.73 -1.76
CA ASP A 27 13.53 -3.84 -2.78
C ASP A 27 14.85 -3.19 -2.30
N PHE A 28 14.77 -2.17 -1.43
CA PHE A 28 15.93 -1.55 -0.76
C PHE A 28 16.26 -2.18 0.61
N GLY A 29 15.63 -3.31 0.95
CA GLY A 29 16.01 -4.21 2.05
C GLY A 29 15.35 -3.95 3.40
N ALA A 30 14.27 -3.17 3.46
CA ALA A 30 13.43 -3.09 4.66
C ALA A 30 12.66 -4.40 4.89
N SER A 31 12.30 -4.68 6.14
CA SER A 31 11.34 -5.74 6.47
C SER A 31 9.95 -5.17 6.29
N VAL A 32 9.15 -5.76 5.40
CA VAL A 32 7.83 -5.22 5.07
C VAL A 32 6.75 -6.26 5.30
N THR A 33 5.78 -5.92 6.16
CA THR A 33 4.61 -6.73 6.46
C THR A 33 3.36 -6.09 5.88
N MET A 34 2.63 -6.83 5.05
CA MET A 34 1.34 -6.42 4.49
C MET A 34 0.22 -6.94 5.38
N LEU A 35 -0.56 -6.03 5.96
CA LEU A 35 -1.73 -6.39 6.75
C LEU A 35 -2.96 -6.45 5.83
N GLU A 36 -3.46 -7.65 5.60
CA GLU A 36 -4.62 -7.87 4.73
C GLU A 36 -5.95 -7.80 5.50
N PRO A 37 -7.03 -7.31 4.87
CA PRO A 37 -8.38 -7.47 5.42
C PRO A 37 -8.78 -8.97 5.45
N PRO A 38 -9.85 -9.34 6.19
CA PRO A 38 -10.32 -10.72 6.28
C PRO A 38 -10.60 -11.39 4.92
N GLU A 39 -10.98 -10.61 3.90
CA GLU A 39 -11.26 -11.10 2.56
C GLU A 39 -9.98 -11.29 1.71
N GLY A 40 -8.83 -10.87 2.21
CA GLY A 40 -7.56 -10.79 1.50
C GLY A 40 -7.40 -9.50 0.70
N SER A 41 -6.18 -9.18 0.28
CA SER A 41 -5.92 -7.96 -0.49
C SER A 41 -6.75 -7.92 -1.79
N PRO A 42 -7.46 -6.81 -2.09
CA PRO A 42 -8.13 -6.62 -3.37
C PRO A 42 -7.19 -6.80 -4.59
N LEU A 43 -5.90 -6.53 -4.41
CA LEU A 43 -4.87 -6.67 -5.45
C LEU A 43 -4.74 -8.12 -5.95
N ARG A 44 -5.10 -9.14 -5.15
CA ARG A 44 -5.13 -10.55 -5.59
C ARG A 44 -6.07 -10.79 -6.78
N LYS A 45 -7.01 -9.87 -7.00
CA LYS A 45 -8.00 -9.87 -8.08
C LYS A 45 -7.76 -8.73 -9.08
N ALA A 46 -6.58 -8.12 -9.09
CA ALA A 46 -6.25 -7.04 -10.01
C ALA A 46 -5.63 -7.59 -11.31
N PRO A 47 -5.99 -7.08 -12.50
CA PRO A 47 -5.31 -7.43 -13.75
C PRO A 47 -3.90 -6.77 -13.81
N PRO A 48 -3.01 -7.21 -14.73
CA PRO A 48 -3.21 -8.31 -15.67
C PRO A 48 -3.11 -9.69 -14.98
N TYR A 49 -3.60 -10.72 -15.66
CA TYR A 49 -3.58 -12.09 -15.18
C TYR A 49 -2.65 -12.96 -16.01
N TYR A 50 -2.15 -14.02 -15.40
CA TYR A 50 -1.44 -15.10 -16.07
C TYR A 50 -1.93 -16.45 -15.53
N GLU A 51 -1.70 -17.52 -16.28
CA GLU A 51 -2.04 -18.88 -15.88
C GLU A 51 -0.76 -19.68 -15.60
N THR A 52 -0.73 -20.37 -14.47
CA THR A 52 0.34 -21.31 -14.11
C THR A 52 -0.30 -22.46 -13.34
N ASP A 53 0.10 -23.69 -13.60
CA ASP A 53 -0.43 -24.89 -12.91
C ASP A 53 -1.97 -25.02 -12.95
N GLY A 54 -2.60 -24.52 -14.03
CA GLY A 54 -4.06 -24.52 -14.18
C GLY A 54 -4.79 -23.46 -13.35
N GLU A 55 -4.07 -22.59 -12.64
CA GLU A 55 -4.64 -21.51 -11.84
C GLU A 55 -4.40 -20.13 -12.47
N ARG A 56 -5.45 -19.31 -12.52
CA ARG A 56 -5.34 -17.90 -12.92
C ARG A 56 -4.88 -17.05 -11.74
N ARG A 57 -3.73 -16.38 -11.87
CA ARG A 57 -3.14 -15.52 -10.84
C ARG A 57 -3.04 -14.07 -11.30
N SER A 58 -3.11 -13.14 -10.34
CA SER A 58 -2.88 -11.71 -10.60
C SER A 58 -1.38 -11.43 -10.70
N ALA A 59 -0.92 -11.00 -11.88
CA ALA A 59 0.47 -10.55 -12.05
C ALA A 59 0.75 -9.29 -11.22
N THR A 60 -0.26 -8.43 -11.04
CA THR A 60 -0.17 -7.22 -10.22
C THR A 60 0.11 -7.55 -8.77
N TRP A 61 -0.65 -8.48 -8.16
CA TRP A 61 -0.36 -8.94 -6.81
C TRP A 61 1.01 -9.59 -6.71
N GLU A 62 1.33 -10.50 -7.64
CA GLU A 62 2.58 -11.24 -7.64
C GLU A 62 3.82 -10.37 -7.86
N TRP A 63 3.68 -9.21 -8.49
CA TRP A 63 4.76 -8.23 -8.59
C TRP A 63 4.81 -7.32 -7.37
N LEU A 64 3.66 -6.78 -6.96
CA LEU A 64 3.59 -5.84 -5.84
C LEU A 64 3.96 -6.50 -4.53
N SER A 65 3.64 -7.77 -4.29
CA SER A 65 3.88 -8.47 -3.03
C SER A 65 5.30 -9.01 -2.85
N ARG A 66 6.16 -8.97 -3.89
CA ARG A 66 7.51 -9.55 -3.83
C ARG A 66 8.36 -8.92 -2.73
N GLY A 67 9.07 -9.75 -1.98
CA GLY A 67 9.95 -9.32 -0.90
C GLY A 67 9.21 -8.93 0.38
N LYS A 68 7.89 -9.14 0.46
CA LYS A 68 7.05 -8.76 1.59
C LYS A 68 6.33 -9.97 2.18
N THR A 69 5.94 -9.87 3.45
CA THR A 69 5.19 -10.93 4.15
C THR A 69 3.72 -10.52 4.28
N ALA A 70 2.80 -11.30 3.72
CA ALA A 70 1.36 -11.08 3.90
C ALA A 70 0.86 -11.72 5.20
N VAL A 71 0.19 -10.95 6.04
CA VAL A 71 -0.38 -11.42 7.32
C VAL A 71 -1.84 -11.01 7.41
N ARG A 72 -2.67 -11.92 7.92
CA ARG A 72 -4.03 -11.61 8.40
C ARG A 72 -3.98 -11.54 9.92
N SER A 73 -4.56 -10.49 10.48
CA SER A 73 -4.59 -10.27 11.92
C SER A 73 -5.93 -9.68 12.34
N THR A 74 -6.21 -9.71 13.64
CA THR A 74 -7.29 -8.92 14.23
C THR A 74 -6.96 -7.43 14.11
N PRO A 75 -7.95 -6.52 14.06
CA PRO A 75 -7.70 -5.08 14.04
C PRO A 75 -6.89 -4.54 15.23
N GLU A 76 -7.00 -5.18 16.40
CA GLU A 76 -6.23 -4.85 17.60
C GLU A 76 -4.74 -5.11 17.37
N ALA A 77 -4.37 -6.36 17.06
CA ALA A 77 -3.00 -6.73 16.71
C ALA A 77 -2.45 -5.95 15.50
N ALA A 78 -3.30 -5.63 14.50
CA ALA A 78 -2.90 -4.79 13.37
C ALA A 78 -2.48 -3.38 13.83
N ARG A 79 -3.24 -2.76 14.74
CA ARG A 79 -2.91 -1.46 15.32
C ARG A 79 -1.64 -1.50 16.16
N GLU A 80 -1.43 -2.57 16.93
CA GLU A 80 -0.21 -2.78 17.72
C GLU A 80 1.03 -2.91 16.81
N ALA A 81 0.93 -3.68 15.73
CA ALA A 81 1.98 -3.78 14.72
C ALA A 81 2.27 -2.42 14.07
N CYS A 82 1.23 -1.67 13.67
CA CYS A 82 1.40 -0.33 13.14
C CYS A 82 2.09 0.62 14.14
N ALA A 83 1.74 0.57 15.43
CA ALA A 83 2.30 1.45 16.44
C ALA A 83 3.75 1.13 16.85
N SER A 84 4.26 -0.06 16.47
CA SER A 84 5.62 -0.50 16.79
C SER A 84 6.59 -0.45 15.61
N ALA A 85 6.08 -0.24 14.39
CA ALA A 85 6.88 -0.13 13.18
C ALA A 85 7.54 1.25 13.02
N ASP A 86 8.57 1.35 12.18
CA ASP A 86 9.21 2.61 11.84
C ASP A 86 8.36 3.44 10.87
N VAL A 87 7.75 2.77 9.89
CA VAL A 87 6.93 3.40 8.84
C VAL A 87 5.67 2.59 8.58
N VAL A 88 4.53 3.26 8.45
CA VAL A 88 3.26 2.65 8.04
C VAL A 88 2.74 3.35 6.81
N PHE A 89 2.51 2.61 5.72
CA PHE A 89 1.78 3.09 4.56
C PHE A 89 0.33 2.65 4.65
N VAL A 90 -0.62 3.59 4.61
CA VAL A 90 -2.05 3.30 4.67
C VAL A 90 -2.76 3.94 3.50
N GLU A 91 -3.48 3.14 2.72
CA GLU A 91 -4.51 3.64 1.80
C GLU A 91 -5.82 3.87 2.56
N SER A 92 -6.40 5.06 2.41
CA SER A 92 -7.50 5.54 3.25
C SER A 92 -8.74 4.66 3.20
N GLU A 93 -9.02 4.02 2.06
CA GLU A 93 -10.13 3.09 1.91
C GLU A 93 -9.95 1.77 2.69
N MET A 94 -8.71 1.39 3.00
CA MET A 94 -8.40 0.14 3.72
C MET A 94 -8.30 0.34 5.23
N ALA A 95 -8.14 1.58 5.71
CA ALA A 95 -7.99 1.89 7.13
C ALA A 95 -9.11 1.28 8.00
N LEU A 96 -10.37 1.39 7.57
CA LEU A 96 -11.50 0.86 8.35
C LEU A 96 -11.53 -0.68 8.33
N ALA A 97 -11.21 -1.30 7.19
CA ALA A 97 -11.28 -2.74 7.02
C ALA A 97 -10.19 -3.47 7.81
N VAL A 98 -8.99 -2.91 7.85
CA VAL A 98 -7.81 -3.54 8.48
C VAL A 98 -7.60 -3.06 9.92
N LEU A 99 -7.73 -1.76 10.18
CA LEU A 99 -7.37 -1.16 11.47
C LEU A 99 -8.59 -0.79 12.32
N ARG A 100 -9.81 -0.86 11.77
CA ARG A 100 -11.04 -0.32 12.39
C ARG A 100 -10.90 1.15 12.80
N LEU A 101 -10.10 1.91 12.06
CA LEU A 101 -9.90 3.35 12.23
C LEU A 101 -10.40 4.09 10.98
N LYS A 102 -10.99 5.26 11.18
CA LYS A 102 -11.22 6.24 10.13
C LYS A 102 -9.88 6.88 9.74
N PRO A 103 -9.70 7.33 8.48
CA PRO A 103 -8.46 7.98 8.05
C PRO A 103 -8.00 9.15 8.94
N ALA A 104 -8.94 9.94 9.46
CA ALA A 104 -8.64 11.06 10.35
C ALA A 104 -8.08 10.63 11.73
N GLU A 105 -8.27 9.37 12.14
CA GLU A 105 -7.84 8.85 13.43
C GLU A 105 -6.41 8.29 13.38
N LEU A 106 -5.90 7.92 12.18
CA LEU A 106 -4.59 7.28 12.01
C LEU A 106 -3.45 8.10 12.62
N ARG A 107 -3.47 9.41 12.37
CA ARG A 107 -2.45 10.34 12.85
C ARG A 107 -2.30 10.29 14.37
N GLY A 108 -3.42 10.45 15.08
CA GLY A 108 -3.43 10.46 16.55
C GLY A 108 -3.17 9.09 17.20
N ASN A 109 -3.26 7.99 16.43
CA ASN A 109 -3.01 6.64 16.95
C ASN A 109 -1.54 6.21 16.79
N PHE A 110 -0.79 6.76 15.82
CA PHE A 110 0.55 6.26 15.48
C PHE A 110 1.65 7.32 15.51
N GLU A 111 1.35 8.61 15.37
CA GLU A 111 2.40 9.63 15.42
C GLU A 111 3.00 9.76 16.83
N GLY A 112 4.33 9.81 16.89
CA GLY A 112 5.12 9.91 18.13
C GLY A 112 6.21 8.85 18.25
N GLY A 113 5.97 7.67 17.66
CA GLY A 113 6.95 6.58 17.53
C GLY A 113 7.08 6.03 16.10
N THR A 114 6.05 6.24 15.27
CA THR A 114 5.97 5.70 13.90
C THR A 114 5.70 6.80 12.88
N THR A 115 6.34 6.72 11.72
CA THR A 115 6.04 7.58 10.58
C THR A 115 4.83 7.05 9.83
N CYS A 116 3.68 7.72 9.94
CA CYS A 116 2.46 7.31 9.23
C CYS A 116 2.28 8.06 7.90
N VAL A 117 2.28 7.34 6.78
CA VAL A 117 2.02 7.86 5.44
C VAL A 117 0.61 7.45 4.99
N LEU A 118 -0.31 8.41 5.05
CA LEU A 118 -1.68 8.22 4.54
C LEU A 118 -1.76 8.61 3.07
N ILE A 119 -2.15 7.65 2.23
CA ILE A 119 -2.45 7.84 0.82
C ILE A 119 -3.96 7.85 0.65
N THR A 120 -4.50 8.92 0.09
CA THR A 120 -5.94 9.06 -0.14
C THR A 120 -6.20 9.58 -1.55
N PRO A 121 -7.23 9.09 -2.26
CA PRO A 121 -7.75 9.78 -3.43
C PRO A 121 -8.13 11.22 -3.05
N LEU A 122 -8.05 12.14 -4.01
CA LEU A 122 -8.46 13.53 -3.80
C LEU A 122 -9.93 13.59 -3.35
N THR A 123 -10.18 14.11 -2.15
CA THR A 123 -11.53 14.35 -1.63
C THR A 123 -11.91 15.81 -1.84
N GLY A 124 -13.06 16.09 -2.49
CA GLY A 124 -13.58 17.45 -2.72
C GLY A 124 -14.00 17.75 -4.17
N ARG A 125 -14.13 19.03 -4.52
CA ARG A 125 -14.64 19.58 -5.81
C ARG A 125 -13.83 19.19 -7.06
N MET A 126 -12.78 18.38 -6.93
CA MET A 126 -11.92 17.88 -8.00
C MET A 126 -12.26 16.46 -8.49
N ARG A 127 -13.35 15.84 -8.03
CA ARG A 127 -13.81 14.53 -8.56
C ARG A 127 -14.19 14.57 -10.06
N THR A 128 -14.39 15.74 -10.65
CA THR A 128 -14.81 15.91 -12.05
C THR A 128 -13.68 16.18 -13.02
N THR A 129 -12.45 16.44 -12.56
CA THR A 129 -11.31 16.56 -13.48
C THR A 129 -10.87 15.17 -13.89
N ARG A 130 -11.26 14.74 -15.09
CA ARG A 130 -10.62 13.62 -15.81
C ARG A 130 -9.11 13.78 -15.67
N PRO A 131 -8.34 12.71 -15.42
CA PRO A 131 -6.89 12.81 -15.37
C PRO A 131 -6.41 13.34 -16.71
N VAL A 132 -5.99 14.61 -16.74
CA VAL A 132 -5.26 15.17 -17.87
C VAL A 132 -3.88 14.54 -17.78
N ILE A 133 -3.64 13.51 -18.58
CA ILE A 133 -2.28 13.04 -18.85
C ILE A 133 -1.59 14.17 -19.62
N LEU A 134 -0.97 15.09 -18.87
CA LEU A 134 -0.12 16.14 -19.43
C LEU A 134 1.20 15.48 -19.85
N GLY A 135 1.24 15.02 -21.10
CA GLY A 135 2.37 14.22 -21.57
C GLY A 135 2.43 13.98 -23.07
N SER A 136 2.16 14.97 -23.92
CA SER A 136 2.73 15.01 -25.26
C SER A 136 2.96 16.45 -25.74
N ARG A 137 4.03 17.09 -25.24
CA ARG A 137 4.61 18.20 -26.00
C ARG A 137 5.32 17.60 -27.21
N ARG A 138 4.66 17.61 -28.36
CA ARG A 138 5.35 17.50 -29.64
C ARG A 138 6.21 18.74 -29.80
N TRP A 139 7.52 18.53 -29.92
CA TRP A 139 8.42 19.53 -30.47
C TRP A 139 8.08 19.67 -31.96
N ALA A 140 7.86 20.91 -32.41
CA ALA A 140 8.04 21.28 -33.79
C ALA A 140 8.79 22.62 -33.78
N ALA A 141 10.08 22.52 -34.04
CA ALA A 141 10.88 23.61 -34.58
C ALA A 141 10.66 23.62 -36.10
N GLY A 142 10.59 24.82 -36.69
CA GLY A 142 10.44 25.03 -38.14
C GLY A 142 9.18 25.79 -38.49
#